data_AF-A0A926FMM9-F1
#
_entry.id   AF-A0A926FMM9-F1
#
_cell.length_a   1.000
_cell.length_b   1.000
_cell.length_c   1.000
_cell.angle_alpha   90.00
_cell.angle_beta   90.00
_cell.angle_gamma   90.00
#
_symmetry.space_group_name_H-M   'P 1'
#
loop_
_entity.id
_entity.type
_entity.pdbx_description
1 polymer ?
#
loop_
_entity_poly.entity_id
_entity_poly.type
_entity_poly.pdbx_seq_one_letter_code
_entity_poly.pdbx_strand_id
1 'polypeptide(L)' 'MGFSTDAIHAGNAPDPRTGAVAVPIYPTSTYVLEALGKNKGYEYARTQNPTRHALEE' A
#
# COMPACT_ATOMS: atom_id res chain seq x y z
N MET A 1 -20.82 6.70 -4.26
CA MET A 1 -20.83 5.54 -3.36
C MET A 1 -21.26 6.04 -1.96
N GLY A 2 -21.75 5.19 -1.06
CA GLY A 2 -22.18 5.61 0.27
C GLY A 2 -21.12 5.30 1.34
N PHE A 3 -21.14 6.01 2.47
CA PHE A 3 -20.14 5.86 3.55
C PHE A 3 -19.86 4.40 3.93
N SER A 4 -20.89 3.57 4.11
CA SER A 4 -20.71 2.16 4.47
C SER A 4 -19.99 1.34 3.42
N THR A 5 -20.15 1.68 2.13
CA THR A 5 -19.45 1.02 1.04
C THR A 5 -18.01 1.52 0.95
N ASP A 6 -17.80 2.82 1.13
CA ASP A 6 -16.46 3.42 1.11
C ASP A 6 -15.62 2.90 2.30
N ALA A 7 -16.20 2.79 3.49
CA ALA A 7 -15.51 2.25 4.67
C ALA A 7 -15.03 0.79 4.51
N ILE A 8 -15.56 0.04 3.54
CA ILE A 8 -15.14 -1.34 3.25
C ILE A 8 -14.12 -1.37 2.10
N HIS A 9 -14.24 -0.48 1.11
CA HIS A 9 -13.54 -0.60 -0.17
C HIS A 9 -12.54 0.52 -0.48
N ALA A 10 -12.61 1.68 0.18
CA ALA A 10 -11.63 2.75 0.00
C ALA A 10 -10.22 2.27 0.36
N GLY A 11 -9.22 2.71 -0.42
CA GLY A 11 -7.82 2.29 -0.28
C GLY A 11 -7.53 0.81 -0.58
N ASN A 12 -8.55 0.00 -0.88
CA ASN A 12 -8.43 -1.44 -1.09
C ASN A 12 -8.58 -1.81 -2.58
N ALA A 13 -7.46 -2.00 -3.26
CA ALA A 13 -7.42 -2.64 -4.58
C ALA A 13 -6.77 -4.03 -4.46
N PRO A 14 -7.18 -5.03 -5.28
CA PRO A 14 -6.53 -6.33 -5.31
C PRO A 14 -5.03 -6.19 -5.56
N ASP A 15 -4.22 -6.90 -4.77
CA ASP A 15 -2.76 -6.84 -4.88
C ASP A 15 -2.32 -7.33 -6.29
N PRO A 16 -1.64 -6.49 -7.10
CA PRO A 16 -1.28 -6.84 -8.46
C PRO A 16 -0.24 -7.98 -8.56
N ARG A 17 0.42 -8.34 -7.46
CA ARG A 17 1.45 -9.39 -7.44
C ARG A 17 0.87 -10.77 -7.15
N THR A 18 -0.10 -10.86 -6.26
CA THR A 18 -0.63 -12.14 -5.75
C THR A 18 -2.12 -12.34 -5.99
N GLY A 19 -2.86 -11.27 -6.31
CA GLY A 19 -4.32 -11.30 -6.41
C GLY A 19 -5.04 -11.30 -5.05
N ALA A 20 -4.32 -11.06 -3.94
CA ALA A 20 -4.94 -10.93 -2.63
C ALA A 20 -5.97 -9.79 -2.62
N VAL A 21 -7.19 -10.10 -2.19
CA VAL A 21 -8.28 -9.10 -2.11
C VAL A 21 -8.11 -8.18 -0.91
N ALA A 22 -7.63 -8.72 0.21
CA ALA A 22 -7.27 -7.93 1.38
C ALA A 22 -5.87 -7.35 1.21
N VAL A 23 -5.66 -6.12 1.70
CA VAL A 23 -4.35 -5.47 1.71
C VAL A 23 -3.37 -6.30 2.55
N PRO A 24 -2.24 -6.75 1.97
CA PRO A 24 -1.22 -7.46 2.74
C PRO A 24 -0.60 -6.56 3.81
N ILE A 25 -0.18 -7.15 4.92
CA ILE A 25 0.61 -6.45 5.92
C ILE A 25 2.06 -6.41 5.43
N TYR A 26 2.64 -5.21 5.35
CA TYR A 26 4.06 -4.98 5.01
C TYR A 26 4.88 -4.64 6.26
N PRO A 27 5.30 -5.62 7.08
CA PRO A 27 6.10 -5.43 8.30
C PRO A 27 7.58 -5.26 7.96
N THR A 28 7.89 -4.36 7.03
CA THR A 28 9.26 -4.01 6.65
C THR A 28 9.54 -2.55 6.94
N SER A 29 10.79 -2.23 7.22
CA SER A 29 11.26 -0.85 7.40
C SER A 29 11.66 -0.20 6.09
N THR A 30 12.14 -0.96 5.11
CA THR A 30 12.74 -0.44 3.86
C THR A 30 12.32 -1.24 2.63
N TYR A 31 12.42 -0.63 1.45
CA TYR A 31 12.04 -1.19 0.15
C TYR A 31 13.18 -1.09 -0.85
N VAL A 32 13.26 -2.08 -1.76
CA VAL A 32 14.31 -2.12 -2.79
C VAL A 32 14.06 -1.02 -3.83
N LEU A 33 15.08 -0.18 -4.04
CA LEU A 33 15.11 0.83 -5.10
C LEU A 33 15.33 0.18 -6.47
N GLU A 34 14.81 0.79 -7.53
CA GLU A 34 15.12 0.37 -8.89
C GLU A 34 16.53 0.82 -9.30
N ALA A 35 16.91 2.04 -8.93
CA ALA A 35 18.23 2.62 -9.12
C ALA A 35 18.45 3.75 -8.11
N LEU A 36 19.65 4.34 -8.10
CA LEU A 36 19.94 5.54 -7.31
C LEU A 36 18.96 6.66 -7.67
N GLY A 37 18.21 7.15 -6.67
CA GLY A 37 17.18 8.17 -6.85
C GLY A 37 15.89 7.71 -7.53
N LYS A 38 15.72 6.41 -7.84
CA LYS A 38 14.51 5.85 -8.48
C LYS A 38 13.88 4.76 -7.61
N ASN A 39 12.79 5.09 -6.93
CA ASN A 39 12.00 4.15 -6.12
C ASN A 39 10.84 3.55 -6.93
N LYS A 40 10.15 2.56 -6.34
CA LYS A 40 8.98 1.87 -6.93
C LYS A 40 7.67 2.30 -6.27
N GLY A 41 7.60 3.54 -5.78
CA GLY A 41 6.49 4.09 -4.99
C GLY A 41 6.75 4.14 -3.48
N TYR A 42 7.57 3.22 -2.95
CA TYR A 42 7.96 3.21 -1.54
C TYR A 42 9.47 3.02 -1.40
N GLU A 43 10.08 3.67 -0.41
CA GLU A 43 11.51 3.55 -0.09
C GLU A 43 11.73 3.21 1.39
N TYR A 44 10.98 3.85 2.28
CA TYR A 44 11.15 3.71 3.72
C TYR A 44 9.83 3.89 4.46
N ALA A 45 9.50 2.94 5.33
CA ALA A 45 8.18 2.80 5.95
C ALA A 45 7.77 3.97 6.85
N ARG A 46 8.75 4.67 7.44
CA ARG A 46 8.46 5.89 8.22
C ARG A 46 7.88 6.99 7.34
N THR A 47 8.41 7.16 6.13
CA THR A 47 7.88 8.11 5.14
C THR A 47 6.55 7.61 4.62
N GLN A 48 6.51 6.40 4.04
CA GLN A 48 5.28 5.80 3.51
C GLN A 48 5.35 4.27 3.56
N ASN A 49 4.23 3.62 3.90
CA ASN A 49 4.09 2.16 3.95
C ASN A 49 2.78 1.77 3.26
N PRO A 50 2.73 0.76 2.36
CA PRO A 50 1.52 0.40 1.62
C PRO A 50 0.33 0.06 2.54
N THR A 51 0.58 -0.66 3.63
CA THR A 51 -0.46 -1.03 4.61
C THR A 51 -1.07 0.21 5.26
N ARG A 52 -0.25 1.21 5.59
CA ARG A 52 -0.73 2.46 6.20
C ARG A 52 -1.37 3.37 5.16
N HIS A 53 -0.83 3.39 3.95
CA HIS A 53 -1.35 4.19 2.85
C HIS A 53 -2.79 3.78 2.48
N ALA A 54 -3.09 2.47 2.49
CA ALA A 54 -4.45 1.98 2.27
C ALA A 54 -5.47 2.47 3.33
N LEU A 55 -5.02 2.87 4.53
CA LEU A 55 -5.86 3.50 5.54
C LEU A 55 -5.97 5.02 5.35
N GLU A 56 -4.99 5.65 4.69
CA GLU A 56 -4.89 7.10 4.51
C GLU A 56 -5.69 7.60 3.28
N GLU A 57 -5.97 6.74 2.31
CA GLU A 57 -6.83 7.00 1.13
C GLU A 57 -8.33 6.93 1.45
#